data_AF-A0A6M0KYM5-F1
#
_entry.id   AF-A0A6M0KYM5-F1
#
_cell.length_a   1.000
_cell.length_b   1.000
_cell.length_c   1.000
_cell.angle_alpha   90.00
_cell.angle_beta   90.00
_cell.angle_gamma   90.00
#
_symmetry.space_group_name_H-M   'P 1'
#
loop_
_entity.id
_entity.type
_entity.pdbx_description
1 polymer ?
#
loop_
_entity_poly.entity_id
_entity_poly.type
_entity_poly.pdbx_seq_one_letter_code
_entity_poly.pdbx_strand_id
1 'polypeptide(L)'
;MHYLSLVDIVQDSLESETLVPNKTRLKPSVPSFSKYLVFTILLSDSLFGGVDNYWLKLLHYKDGKSQIDDSSFFLSPTGKNSPKDELLATLKSIQEGNPNDINSTQCLYPARTRWLKEQLPKENIEECRDLDQHLKKFDFKTLYLVYASSYMNSPASMVGHTFLRFDKNETTPLLSYALNYSAKIDKETDIFSYAYGGVFGGFEGRYTIAPYYEMVKLYSEMEHRDMWEYKLKLTSKEIERAVLHMIEMQRYYSLYYFNSENCSYNLLWFIELA
;
A
#
# COMPACT_ATOMS: atom_id res chain seq x y z
N MET A 1 -19.17 -5.14 35.87
CA MET A 1 -18.02 -5.91 35.35
C MET A 1 -16.92 -4.91 35.06
N HIS A 2 -16.00 -4.74 36.02
CA HIS A 2 -14.85 -3.84 35.88
C HIS A 2 -13.81 -4.51 34.98
N TYR A 3 -13.46 -3.87 33.87
CA TYR A 3 -12.24 -4.19 33.13
C TYR A 3 -11.08 -3.61 33.94
N LEU A 4 -10.19 -4.47 34.42
CA LEU A 4 -8.93 -4.09 35.03
C LEU A 4 -8.09 -3.32 34.00
N SER A 5 -7.51 -2.20 34.42
CA SER A 5 -6.64 -1.41 33.57
C SER A 5 -5.27 -2.09 33.50
N LEU A 6 -4.66 -2.11 32.31
CA LEU A 6 -3.32 -2.64 32.05
C LEU A 6 -2.20 -2.00 32.91
N VAL A 7 -2.48 -0.86 33.56
CA VAL A 7 -1.56 -0.23 34.52
C VAL A 7 -1.31 -1.14 35.73
N ASP A 8 -2.31 -1.92 36.15
CA ASP A 8 -2.22 -2.76 37.35
C ASP A 8 -1.42 -4.05 37.09
N ILE A 9 -1.28 -4.47 35.83
CA ILE A 9 -0.53 -5.68 35.43
C ILE A 9 0.96 -5.38 35.25
N VAL A 10 1.31 -4.14 34.90
CA VAL A 10 2.71 -3.70 34.70
C VAL A 10 3.41 -3.43 36.04
N GLN A 11 2.68 -3.03 37.08
CA GLN A 11 3.25 -2.76 38.41
C GLN A 11 3.77 -4.03 39.09
N ASP A 12 3.06 -5.16 38.97
CA ASP A 12 3.41 -6.45 39.62
C ASP A 12 4.65 -7.13 38.99
N SER A 13 4.99 -6.83 37.74
CA SER A 13 6.13 -7.47 37.04
C SER A 13 7.48 -6.80 37.31
N LEU A 14 7.48 -5.56 37.83
CA LEU A 14 8.68 -4.79 38.16
C LEU A 14 9.24 -5.07 39.57
N GLU A 15 8.46 -5.70 40.46
CA GLU A 15 8.90 -5.96 41.84
C GLU A 15 9.65 -7.30 42.03
N SER A 16 9.75 -8.14 41.00
CA SER A 16 10.34 -9.49 41.14
C SER A 16 11.85 -9.62 40.84
N GLU A 17 12.53 -8.55 40.42
CA GLU A 17 14.00 -8.57 40.24
C GLU A 17 14.74 -7.88 41.40
N THR A 18 14.74 -8.53 42.57
CA THR A 18 15.68 -8.16 43.65
C THR A 18 17.11 -8.50 43.22
N LEU A 19 17.84 -7.48 42.75
CA LEU A 19 19.27 -7.54 42.50
C LEU A 19 20.04 -7.73 43.81
N VAL A 20 20.72 -8.87 43.96
CA VAL A 20 21.76 -9.09 44.98
C VAL A 20 22.96 -8.17 44.66
N PRO A 21 23.47 -7.35 45.59
CA PRO A 21 24.54 -6.42 45.27
C PRO A 21 25.88 -7.13 45.29
N ASN A 22 26.52 -7.29 44.14
CA ASN A 22 27.96 -7.54 44.10
C ASN A 22 28.71 -6.27 43.70
N LYS A 23 29.52 -5.76 44.64
CA LYS A 23 30.33 -4.55 44.51
C LYS A 23 31.54 -4.84 43.61
N THR A 24 31.50 -4.40 42.36
CA THR A 24 32.69 -3.83 41.67
C THR A 24 32.28 -3.19 40.33
N ARG A 25 32.84 -2.00 40.07
CA ARG A 25 32.59 -1.16 38.89
C ARG A 25 32.84 -1.89 37.57
N LEU A 26 31.89 -1.77 36.65
CA LEU A 26 32.03 -1.21 35.30
C LEU A 26 30.63 -0.76 34.88
N LYS A 27 30.46 0.49 34.41
CA LYS A 27 29.18 0.95 33.86
C LYS A 27 28.84 0.03 32.67
N PRO A 28 27.71 -0.70 32.67
CA PRO A 28 27.32 -1.41 31.47
C PRO A 28 26.86 -0.37 30.46
N SER A 29 27.54 -0.30 29.31
CA SER A 29 26.93 0.22 28.10
C SER A 29 25.72 -0.68 27.83
N VAL A 30 24.51 -0.16 28.09
CA VAL A 30 23.26 -0.86 27.81
C VAL A 30 23.31 -1.30 26.34
N PRO A 31 23.26 -2.61 26.04
CA PRO A 31 23.34 -3.07 24.67
C PRO A 31 22.11 -2.56 23.90
N SER A 32 22.31 -2.14 22.65
CA SER A 32 21.27 -1.70 21.69
C SER A 32 20.02 -2.58 21.70
N PHE A 33 20.20 -3.88 21.98
CA PHE A 33 19.16 -4.89 22.13
C PHE A 33 18.09 -4.58 23.19
N SER A 34 18.45 -3.96 24.32
CA SER A 34 17.50 -3.64 25.40
C SER A 34 16.57 -2.50 25.03
N LYS A 35 17.05 -1.51 24.26
CA LYS A 35 16.19 -0.44 23.72
C LYS A 35 15.24 -0.98 22.65
N TYR A 36 15.74 -1.84 21.78
CA TYR A 36 14.91 -2.52 20.76
C TYR A 36 13.81 -3.37 21.38
N LEU A 37 14.12 -4.14 22.44
CA LEU A 37 13.15 -5.00 23.13
C LEU A 37 12.06 -4.18 23.83
N VAL A 38 12.44 -3.14 24.57
CA VAL A 38 11.50 -2.23 25.24
C VAL A 38 10.66 -1.45 24.23
N PHE A 39 11.24 -1.05 23.10
CA PHE A 39 10.53 -0.40 22.01
C PHE A 39 9.51 -1.33 21.33
N THR A 40 9.86 -2.60 21.05
CA THR A 40 8.91 -3.59 20.54
C THR A 40 7.75 -3.86 21.49
N ILE A 41 7.97 -3.81 22.81
CA ILE A 41 6.94 -4.03 23.83
C ILE A 41 6.03 -2.79 23.99
N LEU A 42 6.59 -1.57 23.94
CA LEU A 42 5.80 -0.34 24.00
C LEU A 42 5.00 -0.07 22.71
N LEU A 43 5.53 -0.48 21.56
CA LEU A 43 4.81 -0.50 20.30
C LEU A 43 3.70 -1.56 20.31
N SER A 44 3.95 -2.73 20.93
CA SER A 44 2.97 -3.82 20.96
C SER A 44 1.65 -3.44 21.63
N ASP A 45 1.67 -2.60 22.66
CA ASP A 45 0.43 -2.25 23.37
C ASP A 45 -0.27 -1.00 22.82
N SER A 46 0.47 -0.05 22.23
CA SER A 46 -0.10 1.18 21.68
C SER A 46 -0.63 1.06 20.24
N LEU A 47 -0.06 0.15 19.43
CA LEU A 47 -0.50 -0.11 18.05
C LEU A 47 -1.34 -1.39 17.89
N PHE A 48 -1.31 -2.34 18.83
CA PHE A 48 -1.88 -3.68 18.63
C PHE A 48 -3.06 -4.04 19.52
N GLY A 49 -3.68 -3.06 20.19
CA GLY A 49 -5.08 -3.19 20.65
C GLY A 49 -6.07 -3.39 19.49
N GLY A 50 -5.61 -3.19 18.25
CA GLY A 50 -6.21 -3.58 16.99
C GLY A 50 -5.33 -2.99 15.89
N VAL A 51 -4.71 -3.83 15.06
CA VAL A 51 -3.91 -3.33 13.91
C VAL A 51 -4.76 -2.31 13.17
N ASP A 52 -4.29 -1.07 13.04
CA ASP A 52 -5.05 0.01 12.41
C ASP A 52 -5.54 -0.45 11.02
N ASN A 53 -6.83 -0.26 10.75
CA ASN A 53 -7.46 -0.60 9.48
C ASN A 53 -6.67 0.00 8.29
N TYR A 54 -6.03 1.15 8.47
CA TYR A 54 -5.19 1.76 7.45
C TYR A 54 -3.97 0.91 7.08
N TRP A 55 -3.25 0.34 8.07
CA TRP A 55 -2.10 -0.52 7.83
C TRP A 55 -2.48 -1.79 7.06
N LEU A 56 -3.61 -2.40 7.43
CA LEU A 56 -4.13 -3.57 6.72
C LEU A 56 -4.45 -3.26 5.25
N LYS A 57 -5.04 -2.08 4.99
CA LYS A 57 -5.34 -1.63 3.62
C LYS A 57 -4.08 -1.35 2.79
N LEU A 58 -3.05 -0.75 3.37
CA LEU A 58 -1.76 -0.56 2.69
C LEU A 58 -1.18 -1.90 2.22
N LEU A 59 -1.37 -2.94 3.01
CA LEU A 59 -0.90 -4.29 2.70
C LEU A 59 -1.92 -5.14 1.92
N HIS A 60 -3.08 -4.58 1.53
CA HIS A 60 -4.17 -5.29 0.85
C HIS A 60 -4.62 -6.56 1.61
N TYR A 61 -4.71 -6.48 2.93
CA TYR A 61 -5.12 -7.60 3.78
C TYR A 61 -6.62 -7.81 3.74
N LYS A 62 -7.01 -9.05 3.46
CA LYS A 62 -8.39 -9.53 3.55
C LYS A 62 -8.41 -10.94 4.11
N ASP A 63 -9.36 -11.22 4.99
CA ASP A 63 -9.54 -12.54 5.60
C ASP A 63 -8.24 -13.11 6.24
N GLY A 64 -7.43 -12.22 6.83
CA GLY A 64 -6.20 -12.57 7.55
C GLY A 64 -4.95 -12.73 6.69
N LYS A 65 -5.00 -12.45 5.39
CA LYS A 65 -3.86 -12.57 4.47
C LYS A 65 -3.83 -11.44 3.45
N SER A 66 -2.64 -11.02 3.01
CA SER A 66 -2.52 -10.08 1.90
C SER A 66 -2.87 -10.74 0.56
N GLN A 67 -3.63 -10.00 -0.25
CA GLN A 67 -3.93 -10.36 -1.65
C GLN A 67 -2.80 -10.00 -2.62
N ILE A 68 -1.69 -9.42 -2.14
CA ILE A 68 -0.51 -9.19 -2.98
C ILE A 68 0.28 -10.50 -3.09
N ASP A 69 0.57 -10.90 -4.33
CA ASP A 69 1.22 -12.19 -4.63
C ASP A 69 2.72 -12.10 -4.81
N ASP A 70 3.22 -10.92 -5.20
CA ASP A 70 4.64 -10.67 -5.29
C ASP A 70 5.31 -10.73 -3.90
N SER A 71 6.15 -11.74 -3.68
CA SER A 71 6.86 -11.90 -2.41
C SER A 71 7.83 -10.74 -2.14
N SER A 72 8.29 -10.03 -3.16
CA SER A 72 9.19 -8.88 -3.00
C SER A 72 8.48 -7.63 -2.45
N PHE A 73 7.14 -7.62 -2.39
CA PHE A 73 6.38 -6.57 -1.73
C PHE A 73 6.59 -6.52 -0.22
N PHE A 74 6.86 -7.68 0.41
CA PHE A 74 6.97 -7.81 1.85
C PHE A 74 8.43 -7.72 2.28
N LEU A 75 8.69 -6.92 3.31
CA LEU A 75 10.00 -6.83 3.97
C LEU A 75 10.20 -7.99 4.96
N SER A 76 9.12 -8.52 5.53
CA SER A 76 9.15 -9.73 6.34
C SER A 76 8.89 -10.98 5.47
N PRO A 77 9.66 -12.07 5.64
CA PRO A 77 9.36 -13.36 5.01
C PRO A 77 7.96 -13.91 5.35
N THR A 78 7.39 -13.51 6.50
CA THR A 78 6.02 -13.87 6.93
C THR A 78 5.01 -12.76 6.67
N GLY A 79 5.43 -11.64 6.07
CA GLY A 79 4.64 -10.41 5.95
C GLY A 79 3.35 -10.54 5.16
N LYS A 80 3.22 -11.58 4.33
CA LYS A 80 1.96 -11.93 3.64
C LYS A 80 0.86 -12.43 4.57
N ASN A 81 1.24 -13.09 5.67
CA ASN A 81 0.29 -13.70 6.62
C ASN A 81 0.34 -13.05 8.01
N SER A 82 1.33 -12.20 8.28
CA SER A 82 1.48 -11.49 9.55
C SER A 82 1.69 -9.99 9.29
N PRO A 83 0.62 -9.17 9.41
CA PRO A 83 0.75 -7.72 9.22
C PRO A 83 1.60 -7.10 10.34
N LYS A 84 1.68 -7.78 11.49
CA LYS A 84 2.57 -7.43 12.60
C LYS A 84 4.04 -7.63 12.24
N ASP A 85 4.41 -8.79 11.70
CA ASP A 85 5.80 -9.04 11.35
C ASP A 85 6.25 -8.07 10.23
N GLU A 86 5.35 -7.78 9.29
CA GLU A 86 5.60 -6.79 8.24
C GLU A 86 5.81 -5.37 8.80
N LEU A 87 5.00 -4.98 9.79
CA LEU A 87 5.14 -3.68 10.45
C LEU A 87 6.50 -3.54 11.14
N LEU A 88 6.89 -4.56 11.90
CA LEU A 88 8.18 -4.59 12.61
C LEU A 88 9.37 -4.58 11.62
N ALA A 89 9.28 -5.36 10.54
CA ALA A 89 10.31 -5.38 9.50
C ALA A 89 10.41 -4.02 8.77
N THR A 90 9.27 -3.38 8.48
CA THR A 90 9.21 -2.04 7.88
C THR A 90 9.88 -1.01 8.76
N LEU A 91 9.51 -0.98 10.06
CA LEU A 91 10.07 -0.01 11.00
C LEU A 91 11.58 -0.19 11.18
N LYS A 92 12.04 -1.43 11.34
CA LYS A 92 13.47 -1.74 11.41
C LYS A 92 14.20 -1.27 10.15
N SER A 93 13.65 -1.57 8.97
CA SER A 93 14.27 -1.22 7.70
C SER A 93 14.35 0.30 7.49
N ILE A 94 13.35 1.06 7.95
CA ILE A 94 13.38 2.53 7.94
C ILE A 94 14.47 3.06 8.89
N GLN A 95 14.59 2.51 10.09
CA GLN A 95 15.58 2.94 11.09
C GLN A 95 17.03 2.66 10.65
N GLU A 96 17.25 1.58 9.90
CA GLU A 96 18.56 1.20 9.37
C GLU A 96 18.86 1.83 7.99
N GLY A 97 17.82 2.29 7.28
CA GLY A 97 17.89 2.79 5.91
C GLY A 97 18.38 4.24 5.80
N ASN A 98 19.00 4.56 4.67
CA ASN A 98 19.38 5.93 4.33
C ASN A 98 18.27 6.59 3.48
N PRO A 99 17.59 7.65 3.96
CA PRO A 99 16.51 8.31 3.23
C PRO A 99 16.95 9.01 1.93
N ASN A 100 18.26 9.13 1.68
CA ASN A 100 18.80 9.64 0.41
C ASN A 100 19.07 8.53 -0.62
N ASP A 101 18.94 7.25 -0.26
CA ASP A 101 19.04 6.15 -1.21
C ASP A 101 17.67 5.89 -1.84
N ILE A 102 17.58 5.95 -3.17
CA ILE A 102 16.37 5.70 -3.94
C ILE A 102 15.82 4.27 -3.75
N ASN A 103 16.67 3.33 -3.33
CA ASN A 103 16.28 1.95 -3.03
C ASN A 103 15.98 1.72 -1.54
N SER A 104 16.02 2.76 -0.71
CA SER A 104 15.63 2.65 0.69
C SER A 104 14.14 2.35 0.86
N THR A 105 13.77 1.74 1.98
CA THR A 105 12.36 1.48 2.33
C THR A 105 11.53 2.75 2.35
N GLN A 106 12.11 3.88 2.76
CA GLN A 106 11.47 5.19 2.74
C GLN A 106 11.03 5.60 1.33
N CYS A 107 11.84 5.30 0.31
CA CYS A 107 11.58 5.69 -1.08
C CYS A 107 10.72 4.66 -1.82
N LEU A 108 10.87 3.37 -1.50
CA LEU A 108 10.09 2.29 -2.10
C LEU A 108 8.67 2.18 -1.53
N TYR A 109 8.50 2.50 -0.23
CA TYR A 109 7.23 2.40 0.49
C TYR A 109 6.87 3.74 1.17
N PRO A 110 6.65 4.81 0.39
CA PRO A 110 6.41 6.14 0.93
C PRO A 110 5.08 6.23 1.68
N ALA A 111 4.06 5.44 1.32
CA ALA A 111 2.78 5.41 2.02
C ALA A 111 2.92 4.82 3.42
N ARG A 112 3.60 3.67 3.54
CA ARG A 112 3.94 3.05 4.84
C ARG A 112 4.79 3.97 5.71
N THR A 113 5.80 4.60 5.12
CA THR A 113 6.74 5.48 5.83
C THR A 113 6.03 6.71 6.41
N ARG A 114 5.20 7.38 5.59
CA ARG A 114 4.44 8.55 6.06
C ARG A 114 3.43 8.17 7.14
N TRP A 115 2.72 7.06 6.98
CA TRP A 115 1.80 6.58 8.00
C TRP A 115 2.52 6.27 9.32
N LEU A 116 3.66 5.56 9.28
CA LEU A 116 4.47 5.27 10.48
C LEU A 116 4.95 6.54 11.18
N LYS A 117 5.38 7.54 10.43
CA LYS A 117 5.76 8.86 10.95
C LYS A 117 4.61 9.58 11.67
N GLU A 118 3.39 9.48 11.13
CA GLU A 118 2.18 10.03 11.77
C GLU A 118 1.83 9.28 13.07
N GLN A 119 1.96 7.94 13.08
CA GLN A 119 1.65 7.12 14.25
C GLN A 119 2.70 7.21 15.36
N LEU A 120 3.97 7.44 15.00
CA LEU A 120 5.11 7.44 15.92
C LEU A 120 5.84 8.79 15.92
N PRO A 121 5.19 9.90 16.33
CA PRO A 121 5.77 11.24 16.24
C PRO A 121 6.99 11.47 17.14
N LYS A 122 7.27 10.55 18.08
CA LYS A 122 8.46 10.59 18.95
C LYS A 122 9.68 9.92 18.31
N GLU A 123 9.46 9.10 17.28
CA GLU A 123 10.53 8.43 16.54
C GLU A 123 11.04 9.34 15.43
N ASN A 124 12.36 9.35 15.19
CA ASN A 124 12.94 10.11 14.08
C ASN A 124 12.75 9.35 12.76
N ILE A 125 11.52 9.27 12.28
CA ILE A 125 11.19 8.68 10.98
C ILE A 125 11.32 9.77 9.91
N GLU A 126 12.39 9.66 9.14
CA GLU A 126 12.63 10.52 7.98
C GLU A 126 11.94 9.96 6.75
N GLU A 127 11.38 10.85 5.92
CA GLU A 127 10.81 10.47 4.63
C GLU A 127 11.92 10.46 3.56
N CYS A 128 11.65 9.80 2.44
CA CYS A 128 12.56 9.80 1.29
C CYS A 128 12.82 11.23 0.82
N ARG A 129 14.10 11.58 0.62
CA ARG A 129 14.53 12.93 0.21
C ARG A 129 13.90 13.37 -1.12
N ASP A 130 13.73 12.42 -2.03
CA ASP A 130 13.17 12.66 -3.37
C ASP A 130 11.64 12.61 -3.41
N LEU A 131 10.98 12.28 -2.28
CA LEU A 131 9.53 12.14 -2.22
C LEU A 131 8.82 13.44 -2.61
N ASP A 132 9.29 14.58 -2.10
CA ASP A 132 8.68 15.88 -2.42
C ASP A 132 8.78 16.21 -3.92
N GLN A 133 9.88 15.82 -4.57
CA GLN A 133 10.03 16.01 -6.02
C GLN A 133 9.07 15.11 -6.79
N HIS A 134 8.91 13.85 -6.36
CA HIS A 134 7.91 12.94 -6.93
C HIS A 134 6.49 13.46 -6.71
N LEU A 135 6.13 13.88 -5.50
CA LEU A 135 4.80 14.42 -5.19
C LEU A 135 4.50 15.72 -5.95
N LYS A 136 5.48 16.60 -6.16
CA LYS A 136 5.31 17.79 -7.03
C LYS A 136 4.98 17.42 -8.47
N LYS A 137 5.56 16.33 -8.99
CA LYS A 137 5.19 15.80 -10.31
C LYS A 137 3.74 15.31 -10.31
N PHE A 138 3.23 14.85 -9.18
CA PHE A 138 1.90 14.29 -8.97
C PHE A 138 0.99 15.22 -8.14
N ASP A 139 1.10 16.56 -8.30
CA ASP A 139 0.29 17.56 -7.59
C ASP A 139 -1.20 17.54 -8.03
N PHE A 140 -1.84 16.40 -7.81
CA PHE A 140 -3.20 16.12 -8.22
C PHE A 140 -4.17 16.75 -7.23
N LYS A 141 -5.20 17.39 -7.76
CA LYS A 141 -6.24 18.11 -7.01
C LYS A 141 -7.57 17.39 -7.06
N THR A 142 -7.75 16.47 -8.00
CA THR A 142 -9.01 15.76 -8.17
C THR A 142 -8.77 14.33 -8.62
N LEU A 143 -9.61 13.42 -8.14
CA LEU A 143 -9.63 12.02 -8.52
C LEU A 143 -11.01 11.65 -9.07
N TYR A 144 -11.03 11.00 -10.22
CA TYR A 144 -12.23 10.45 -10.85
C TYR A 144 -12.16 8.93 -10.89
N LEU A 145 -13.28 8.28 -10.66
CA LEU A 145 -13.52 6.91 -11.08
C LEU A 145 -14.06 6.93 -12.50
N VAL A 146 -13.36 6.28 -13.44
CA VAL A 146 -13.75 6.22 -14.84
C VAL A 146 -14.12 4.79 -15.21
N TYR A 147 -15.26 4.63 -15.88
CA TYR A 147 -15.75 3.35 -16.38
C TYR A 147 -15.94 3.42 -17.89
N ALA A 148 -15.30 2.51 -18.62
CA ALA A 148 -15.53 2.28 -20.05
C ALA A 148 -16.50 1.09 -20.23
N SER A 149 -17.56 1.29 -21.02
CA SER A 149 -18.63 0.29 -21.23
C SER A 149 -18.13 -1.01 -21.88
N SER A 150 -18.89 -2.10 -21.87
CA SER A 150 -18.46 -3.38 -22.47
C SER A 150 -18.22 -3.31 -23.99
N TYR A 151 -17.20 -4.01 -24.49
CA TYR A 151 -16.92 -4.16 -25.93
C TYR A 151 -16.74 -5.63 -26.32
N MET A 152 -17.72 -6.17 -27.07
CA MET A 152 -17.82 -7.61 -27.36
C MET A 152 -16.79 -8.14 -28.35
N ASN A 153 -16.17 -7.27 -29.17
CA ASN A 153 -15.22 -7.71 -30.20
C ASN A 153 -13.82 -7.99 -29.62
N SER A 154 -13.60 -7.77 -28.32
CA SER A 154 -12.35 -8.08 -27.64
C SER A 154 -12.65 -8.78 -26.31
N PRO A 155 -12.14 -10.01 -26.08
CA PRO A 155 -12.31 -10.71 -24.82
C PRO A 155 -11.86 -9.89 -23.60
N ALA A 156 -10.80 -9.09 -23.75
CA ALA A 156 -10.26 -8.24 -22.68
C ALA A 156 -11.13 -7.03 -22.33
N SER A 157 -12.03 -6.63 -23.22
CA SER A 157 -12.90 -5.46 -23.06
C SER A 157 -14.37 -5.83 -22.84
N MET A 158 -14.69 -7.13 -22.86
CA MET A 158 -16.07 -7.64 -22.89
C MET A 158 -16.87 -7.31 -21.63
N VAL A 159 -16.23 -7.22 -20.46
CA VAL A 159 -16.89 -6.95 -19.17
C VAL A 159 -16.86 -5.48 -18.75
N GLY A 160 -16.35 -4.60 -19.62
CA GLY A 160 -16.07 -3.22 -19.27
C GLY A 160 -14.71 -3.06 -18.57
N HIS A 161 -14.31 -1.82 -18.30
CA HIS A 161 -13.06 -1.55 -17.60
C HIS A 161 -13.18 -0.32 -16.71
N THR A 162 -12.65 -0.42 -15.49
CA THR A 162 -12.62 0.67 -14.52
C THR A 162 -11.18 1.09 -14.26
N PHE A 163 -10.95 2.38 -14.16
CA PHE A 163 -9.66 2.97 -13.81
C PHE A 163 -9.83 4.30 -13.07
N LEU A 164 -8.76 4.80 -12.45
CA LEU A 164 -8.77 6.08 -11.75
C LEU A 164 -8.08 7.15 -12.59
N ARG A 165 -8.68 8.35 -12.70
CA ARG A 165 -8.06 9.51 -13.36
C ARG A 165 -7.67 10.56 -12.33
N PHE A 166 -6.39 10.91 -12.29
CA PHE A 166 -5.81 11.93 -11.44
C PHE A 166 -5.58 13.23 -12.22
N ASP A 167 -6.26 14.29 -11.79
CA ASP A 167 -6.24 15.60 -12.45
C ASP A 167 -5.41 16.60 -11.65
N LYS A 168 -4.49 17.29 -12.32
CA LYS A 168 -3.87 18.51 -11.79
C LYS A 168 -4.77 19.73 -11.96
N ASN A 169 -5.44 19.77 -13.12
CA ASN A 169 -6.38 20.81 -13.51
C ASN A 169 -7.53 20.15 -14.28
N GLU A 170 -8.74 20.24 -13.72
CA GLU A 170 -9.96 19.64 -14.29
C GLU A 170 -10.32 20.23 -15.67
N THR A 171 -9.82 21.42 -16.03
CA THR A 171 -10.10 22.03 -17.35
C THR A 171 -9.28 21.42 -18.49
N THR A 172 -8.27 20.59 -18.19
CA THR A 172 -7.40 19.95 -19.18
C THR A 172 -7.33 18.43 -18.97
N PRO A 173 -8.45 17.70 -19.09
CA PRO A 173 -8.53 16.28 -18.72
C PRO A 173 -7.57 15.39 -19.53
N LEU A 174 -7.26 15.73 -20.80
CA LEU A 174 -6.35 14.94 -21.63
C LEU A 174 -4.89 14.97 -21.15
N LEU A 175 -4.52 15.94 -20.31
CA LEU A 175 -3.19 16.04 -19.69
C LEU A 175 -3.11 15.35 -18.32
N SER A 176 -4.22 14.75 -17.88
CA SER A 176 -4.31 13.99 -16.64
C SER A 176 -3.63 12.62 -16.76
N TYR A 177 -3.53 11.92 -15.63
CA TYR A 177 -2.94 10.59 -15.54
C TYR A 177 -4.01 9.56 -15.18
N ALA A 178 -3.95 8.39 -15.80
CA ALA A 178 -4.79 7.24 -15.50
C ALA A 178 -3.99 6.20 -14.72
N LEU A 179 -4.51 5.75 -13.58
CA LEU A 179 -4.06 4.57 -12.86
C LEU A 179 -4.97 3.41 -13.24
N ASN A 180 -4.39 2.45 -13.94
CA ASN A 180 -5.06 1.23 -14.37
C ASN A 180 -4.57 0.04 -13.57
N TYR A 181 -5.41 -0.98 -13.48
CA TYR A 181 -5.00 -2.32 -13.04
C TYR A 181 -5.43 -3.34 -14.11
N SER A 182 -4.47 -4.07 -14.65
CA SER A 182 -4.71 -4.98 -15.78
C SER A 182 -3.83 -6.22 -15.71
N ALA A 183 -4.33 -7.33 -16.25
CA ALA A 183 -3.56 -8.54 -16.44
C ALA A 183 -2.46 -8.33 -17.48
N LYS A 184 -1.23 -8.74 -17.14
CA LYS A 184 -0.14 -8.85 -18.11
C LYS A 184 -0.37 -10.11 -18.95
N ILE A 185 -0.70 -9.92 -20.21
CA ILE A 185 -1.01 -10.99 -21.16
C ILE A 185 0.02 -10.95 -22.28
N ASP A 186 0.67 -12.09 -22.54
CA ASP A 186 1.61 -12.21 -23.65
C ASP A 186 0.84 -12.24 -24.97
N LYS A 187 1.41 -11.61 -26.01
CA LYS A 187 0.78 -11.49 -27.34
C LYS A 187 0.45 -12.82 -28.02
N GLU A 188 1.08 -13.91 -27.58
CA GLU A 188 0.90 -15.26 -28.11
C GLU A 188 -0.15 -16.08 -27.32
N THR A 189 -0.79 -15.49 -26.31
CA THR A 189 -1.79 -16.19 -25.48
C THR A 189 -3.03 -16.53 -26.31
N ASP A 190 -3.33 -17.82 -26.49
CA ASP A 190 -4.52 -18.28 -27.20
C ASP A 190 -5.80 -18.07 -26.38
N ILE A 191 -6.96 -18.18 -27.03
CA ILE A 191 -8.25 -17.85 -26.42
C ILE A 191 -8.67 -18.81 -25.29
N PHE A 192 -8.23 -20.07 -25.32
CA PHE A 192 -8.50 -21.03 -24.24
C PHE A 192 -7.61 -20.73 -23.03
N SER A 193 -6.32 -20.49 -23.25
CA SER A 193 -5.39 -20.06 -22.19
C SER A 193 -5.82 -18.72 -21.57
N TYR A 194 -6.34 -17.80 -22.38
CA TYR A 194 -6.92 -16.55 -21.94
C TYR A 194 -8.12 -16.76 -21.01
N ALA A 195 -9.09 -17.57 -21.43
CA ALA A 195 -10.28 -17.86 -20.64
C ALA A 195 -9.94 -18.62 -19.35
N TYR A 196 -9.09 -19.65 -19.43
CA TYR A 196 -8.66 -20.45 -18.30
C TYR A 196 -7.86 -19.59 -17.29
N GLY A 197 -6.86 -18.85 -17.76
CA GLY A 197 -6.08 -17.95 -16.93
C GLY A 197 -6.93 -16.86 -16.28
N GLY A 198 -7.92 -16.31 -16.98
CA GLY A 198 -8.80 -15.28 -16.42
C GLY A 198 -9.72 -15.79 -15.30
N VAL A 199 -10.20 -17.03 -15.41
CA VAL A 199 -11.06 -17.67 -14.40
C VAL A 199 -10.25 -18.12 -13.19
N PHE A 200 -9.05 -18.68 -13.39
CA PHE A 200 -8.27 -19.33 -12.35
C PHE A 200 -7.07 -18.51 -11.82
N GLY A 201 -6.94 -17.24 -12.22
CA GLY A 201 -5.88 -16.37 -11.69
C GLY A 201 -4.50 -16.62 -12.29
N GLY A 202 -4.43 -16.99 -13.58
CA GLY A 202 -3.20 -17.34 -14.29
C GLY A 202 -2.37 -16.15 -14.78
N PHE A 203 -2.78 -14.91 -14.49
CA PHE A 203 -2.10 -13.71 -14.98
C PHE A 203 -1.61 -12.82 -13.83
N GLU A 204 -0.42 -12.23 -14.00
CA GLU A 204 0.04 -11.16 -13.12
C GLU A 204 -0.78 -9.89 -13.39
N GLY A 205 -1.60 -9.47 -12.45
CA GLY A 205 -2.25 -8.17 -12.45
C GLY A 205 -1.31 -7.10 -11.92
N ARG A 206 -1.16 -6.01 -12.67
CA ARG A 206 -0.24 -4.92 -12.35
C ARG A 206 -0.92 -3.56 -12.44
N TYR A 207 -0.52 -2.67 -11.55
CA TYR A 207 -0.87 -1.25 -11.64
C TYR A 207 0.01 -0.56 -12.67
N THR A 208 -0.60 0.20 -13.58
CA THR A 208 0.12 1.00 -14.58
C THR A 208 -0.37 2.43 -14.55
N ILE A 209 0.56 3.37 -14.69
CA ILE A 209 0.23 4.79 -14.90
C ILE A 209 0.49 5.13 -16.35
N ALA A 210 -0.51 5.70 -17.00
CA ALA A 210 -0.39 6.24 -18.35
C ALA A 210 -1.07 7.61 -18.46
N PRO A 211 -0.71 8.44 -19.46
CA PRO A 211 -1.48 9.63 -19.77
C PRO A 211 -2.96 9.30 -20.10
N TYR A 212 -3.89 10.13 -19.63
CA TYR A 212 -5.33 9.88 -19.81
C TYR A 212 -5.75 9.83 -21.29
N TYR A 213 -5.11 10.62 -22.16
CA TYR A 213 -5.42 10.61 -23.59
C TYR A 213 -5.18 9.23 -24.23
N GLU A 214 -4.29 8.39 -23.69
CA GLU A 214 -4.08 7.02 -24.17
C GLU A 214 -5.30 6.15 -23.87
N MET A 215 -5.95 6.35 -22.71
CA MET A 215 -7.20 5.66 -22.36
C MET A 215 -8.36 6.09 -23.23
N VAL A 216 -8.48 7.40 -23.51
CA VAL A 216 -9.50 7.93 -24.41
C VAL A 216 -9.30 7.36 -25.82
N LYS A 217 -8.06 7.35 -26.31
CA LYS A 217 -7.74 6.78 -27.62
C LYS A 217 -8.09 5.28 -27.68
N LEU A 218 -7.77 4.52 -26.63
CA LEU A 218 -8.09 3.10 -26.57
C LEU A 218 -9.59 2.85 -26.54
N TYR A 219 -10.29 3.39 -25.55
CA TYR A 219 -11.67 3.02 -25.27
C TYR A 219 -12.67 3.79 -26.13
N SER A 220 -12.54 5.12 -26.25
CA SER A 220 -13.47 5.93 -27.04
C SER A 220 -13.17 5.87 -28.54
N GLU A 221 -11.91 6.07 -28.95
CA GLU A 221 -11.61 6.23 -30.38
C GLU A 221 -11.43 4.90 -31.13
N MET A 222 -10.72 3.93 -30.54
CA MET A 222 -10.44 2.65 -31.22
C MET A 222 -11.55 1.61 -30.98
N GLU A 223 -12.07 1.53 -29.76
CA GLU A 223 -13.13 0.57 -29.42
C GLU A 223 -14.55 1.16 -29.48
N HIS A 224 -14.72 2.46 -29.71
CA HIS A 224 -16.02 3.16 -29.80
C HIS A 224 -16.92 2.92 -28.57
N ARG A 225 -16.34 3.00 -27.37
CA ARG A 225 -17.02 2.78 -26.09
C ARG A 225 -17.37 4.09 -25.41
N ASP A 226 -18.53 4.11 -24.78
CA ASP A 226 -18.90 5.18 -23.84
C ASP A 226 -18.00 5.12 -22.60
N MET A 227 -17.56 6.30 -22.17
CA MET A 227 -16.79 6.50 -20.93
C MET A 227 -17.58 7.36 -19.96
N TRP A 228 -17.74 6.84 -18.74
CA TRP A 228 -18.45 7.50 -17.65
C TRP A 228 -17.44 7.93 -16.60
N GLU A 229 -17.49 9.20 -16.21
CA GLU A 229 -16.57 9.78 -15.24
C GLU A 229 -17.32 10.19 -13.98
N TYR A 230 -16.90 9.70 -12.83
CA TYR A 230 -17.48 10.04 -11.54
C TYR A 230 -16.42 10.71 -10.65
N LYS A 231 -16.62 11.99 -10.35
CA LYS A 231 -15.72 12.77 -9.47
C LYS A 231 -15.86 12.28 -8.02
N LEU A 232 -14.76 11.79 -7.44
CA LEU A 232 -14.73 11.41 -6.04
C LEU A 232 -14.64 12.65 -5.16
N LYS A 233 -15.40 12.66 -4.06
CA LYS A 233 -15.43 13.76 -3.08
C LYS A 233 -14.34 13.53 -2.02
N LEU A 234 -13.09 13.73 -2.42
CA LEU A 234 -11.91 13.52 -1.57
C LEU A 234 -11.23 14.86 -1.23
N THR A 235 -10.65 14.94 -0.04
CA THR A 235 -9.79 16.05 0.38
C THR A 235 -8.38 15.91 -0.21
N SER A 236 -7.59 16.98 -0.18
CA SER A 236 -6.20 16.93 -0.66
C SER A 236 -5.35 15.88 0.06
N LYS A 237 -5.60 15.64 1.37
CA LYS A 237 -4.87 14.64 2.16
C LYS A 237 -5.23 13.22 1.71
N GLU A 238 -6.50 12.98 1.42
CA GLU A 238 -7.00 11.67 0.95
C GLU A 238 -6.46 11.36 -0.46
N ILE A 239 -6.43 12.36 -1.35
CA ILE A 239 -5.80 12.22 -2.68
C ILE A 239 -4.30 11.94 -2.54
N GLU A 240 -3.61 12.64 -1.66
CA GLU A 240 -2.17 12.40 -1.42
C GLU A 240 -1.89 10.97 -0.94
N ARG A 241 -2.74 10.41 -0.06
CA ARG A 241 -2.62 9.01 0.36
C ARG A 241 -2.75 8.03 -0.80
N ALA A 242 -3.73 8.24 -1.68
CA ALA A 242 -3.89 7.44 -2.89
C ALA A 242 -2.65 7.55 -3.81
N VAL A 243 -2.06 8.74 -3.93
CA VAL A 243 -0.83 8.96 -4.73
C VAL A 243 0.39 8.26 -4.12
N LEU A 244 0.57 8.31 -2.81
CA LEU A 244 1.67 7.61 -2.13
C LEU A 244 1.56 6.10 -2.34
N HIS A 245 0.35 5.56 -2.16
CA HIS A 245 0.10 4.14 -2.39
C HIS A 245 0.30 3.76 -3.85
N MET A 246 -0.01 4.67 -4.77
CA MET A 246 0.18 4.46 -6.20
C MET A 246 1.65 4.31 -6.54
N ILE A 247 2.51 5.13 -5.95
CA ILE A 247 3.96 5.03 -6.11
C ILE A 247 4.46 3.68 -5.54
N GLU A 248 3.97 3.29 -4.36
CA GLU A 248 4.35 2.04 -3.70
C GLU A 248 3.97 0.80 -4.53
N MET A 249 2.76 0.78 -5.11
CA MET A 249 2.21 -0.40 -5.78
C MET A 249 2.71 -0.65 -7.21
N GLN A 250 3.36 0.32 -7.85
CA GLN A 250 3.78 0.22 -9.27
C GLN A 250 4.69 -0.97 -9.61
N ARG A 251 5.43 -1.47 -8.62
CA ARG A 251 6.46 -2.49 -8.85
C ARG A 251 5.95 -3.92 -8.67
N TYR A 252 4.83 -4.06 -7.98
CA TYR A 252 4.36 -5.34 -7.48
C TYR A 252 3.16 -5.84 -8.29
N TYR A 253 2.90 -7.13 -8.16
CA TYR A 253 1.74 -7.76 -8.78
C TYR A 253 0.91 -8.53 -7.75
N SER A 254 -0.36 -8.68 -8.08
CA SER A 254 -1.29 -9.65 -7.48
C SER A 254 -1.83 -10.53 -8.60
N LEU A 255 -2.28 -11.74 -8.30
CA LEU A 255 -2.89 -12.60 -9.30
C LEU A 255 -4.22 -12.00 -9.76
N TYR A 256 -4.42 -11.91 -11.07
CA TYR A 256 -5.61 -11.27 -11.65
C TYR A 256 -6.71 -12.30 -11.86
N TYR A 257 -7.84 -12.13 -11.16
CA TYR A 257 -9.03 -12.96 -11.33
C TYR A 257 -10.18 -12.14 -11.92
N PHE A 258 -10.78 -12.59 -13.02
CA PHE A 258 -11.83 -11.81 -13.72
C PHE A 258 -13.07 -11.55 -12.84
N ASN A 259 -13.38 -12.50 -11.94
CA ASN A 259 -14.63 -12.48 -11.16
C ASN A 259 -14.49 -11.91 -9.73
N SER A 260 -13.28 -11.70 -9.23
CA SER A 260 -13.06 -11.27 -7.84
C SER A 260 -12.02 -10.17 -7.74
N GLU A 261 -10.77 -10.47 -8.09
CA GLU A 261 -9.61 -9.60 -7.93
C GLU A 261 -9.27 -8.91 -9.26
N ASN A 262 -10.28 -8.30 -9.88
CA ASN A 262 -10.17 -7.62 -11.17
C ASN A 262 -9.79 -6.14 -10.99
N CYS A 263 -9.85 -5.38 -12.10
CA CYS A 263 -9.58 -3.94 -12.12
C CYS A 263 -10.43 -3.14 -11.13
N SER A 264 -11.75 -3.30 -11.15
CA SER A 264 -12.65 -2.57 -10.25
C SER A 264 -12.35 -2.84 -8.78
N TYR A 265 -12.08 -4.10 -8.43
CA TYR A 265 -11.76 -4.49 -7.06
C TYR A 265 -10.41 -3.92 -6.59
N ASN A 266 -9.36 -4.05 -7.39
CA ASN A 266 -8.02 -3.60 -7.01
C ASN A 266 -7.92 -2.07 -6.89
N LEU A 267 -8.78 -1.30 -7.55
CA LEU A 267 -8.85 0.15 -7.38
C LEU A 267 -9.57 0.56 -6.08
N LEU A 268 -10.38 -0.32 -5.50
CA LEU A 268 -11.05 -0.05 -4.24
C LEU A 268 -10.04 0.18 -3.11
N TRP A 269 -8.91 -0.52 -3.11
CA TRP A 269 -7.82 -0.29 -2.14
C TRP A 269 -7.36 1.17 -2.10
N PHE A 270 -7.32 1.84 -3.24
CA PHE A 270 -6.93 3.24 -3.34
C PHE A 270 -8.01 4.18 -2.79
N ILE A 271 -9.27 3.88 -3.10
CA ILE A 271 -10.42 4.67 -2.64
C ILE A 271 -10.63 4.51 -1.14
N GLU A 272 -10.39 3.31 -0.59
CA GLU A 272 -10.54 3.03 0.84
C GLU A 272 -9.37 3.56 1.70
N LEU A 273 -8.20 3.75 1.08
CA LEU A 273 -7.04 4.39 1.71
C LEU A 273 -7.13 5.91 1.70
N ALA A 274 -7.79 6.49 0.69
CA ALA A 274 -7.98 7.92 0.59
C ALA A 274 -8.73 8.41 1.84
#